data_AF-A0A1W9Z1G5-F1
#
_entry.id   AF-A0A1W9Z1G5-F1
#
_cell.length_a   1.000
_cell.length_b   1.000
_cell.length_c   1.000
_cell.angle_alpha   90.00
_cell.angle_beta   90.00
_cell.angle_gamma   90.00
#
_symmetry.space_group_name_H-M   'P 1'
#
loop_
_entity.id
_entity.type
_entity.pdbx_description
1 polymer ?
#
loop_
_entity_poly.entity_id
_entity_poly.type
_entity_poly.pdbx_seq_one_letter_code
_entity_poly.pdbx_strand_id
1 'polypeptide(L)' 'MEMFVPETTRQAVWFMVGSFFAAAMGTLRLVSFANHGGVLVLAMGVAFLGLAAVGIAGSVIRLRNNR' A
#
# COMPACT_ATOMS: atom_id res chain seq x y z
N MET A 1 -23.43 -18.53 5.13
CA MET A 1 -23.76 -17.10 4.93
C MET A 1 -22.74 -16.55 3.94
N GLU A 2 -23.00 -16.71 2.65
CA GLU A 2 -22.14 -16.13 1.62
C GLU A 2 -22.42 -14.63 1.60
N MET A 3 -21.51 -13.88 2.22
CA MET A 3 -21.57 -12.44 2.24
C MET A 3 -21.42 -11.97 0.78
N PHE A 4 -22.55 -11.57 0.17
CA PHE A 4 -22.61 -10.88 -1.12
C PHE A 4 -21.94 -9.50 -0.98
N VAL A 5 -20.64 -9.49 -0.72
CA VAL A 5 -19.83 -8.29 -0.85
C VAL A 5 -19.57 -8.15 -2.34
N PRO A 6 -20.01 -7.05 -2.99
CA PRO A 6 -19.71 -6.80 -4.39
C PRO A 6 -18.22 -6.99 -4.65
N GLU A 7 -17.84 -7.70 -5.73
CA GLU A 7 -16.43 -8.01 -6.01
C GLU A 7 -15.56 -6.74 -6.08
N THR A 8 -16.16 -5.62 -6.48
CA THR A 8 -15.55 -4.28 -6.47
C THR A 8 -15.12 -3.84 -5.07
N THR A 9 -15.94 -4.08 -4.06
CA THR A 9 -15.64 -3.79 -2.65
C THR A 9 -14.57 -4.74 -2.11
N ARG A 10 -14.62 -6.03 -2.48
CA ARG A 10 -13.57 -7.00 -2.09
C ARG A 10 -12.22 -6.61 -2.69
N GLN A 11 -12.17 -6.22 -3.97
CA GLN A 11 -10.95 -5.70 -4.59
C GLN A 11 -10.44 -4.43 -3.89
N ALA A 12 -11.31 -3.47 -3.59
CA ALA A 12 -10.92 -2.24 -2.92
C ALA A 12 -10.27 -2.51 -1.54
N VAL A 13 -10.82 -3.45 -0.76
CA VAL A 13 -10.25 -3.89 0.52
C VAL A 13 -8.87 -4.52 0.31
N TRP A 14 -8.70 -5.40 -0.66
CA TRP A 14 -7.40 -6.01 -0.96
C TRP A 14 -6.35 -4.99 -1.41
N PHE A 15 -6.74 -3.99 -2.21
CA PHE A 15 -5.85 -2.87 -2.56
C PHE A 15 -5.43 -2.07 -1.33
N MET A 16 -6.36 -1.84 -0.40
CA MET A 16 -6.08 -1.12 0.85
C MET A 16 -5.11 -1.91 1.75
N VAL A 17 -5.33 -3.23 1.89
CA VAL A 17 -4.44 -4.14 2.63
C VAL A 17 -3.04 -4.19 2.00
N GLY A 18 -2.95 -4.32 0.68
CA GLY A 18 -1.67 -4.30 -0.03
C GLY A 18 -0.92 -2.98 0.15
N SER A 19 -1.63 -1.86 0.17
CA SER A 19 -1.06 -0.54 0.43
C SER A 19 -0.51 -0.41 1.85
N PHE A 20 -1.24 -0.93 2.83
CA PHE A 20 -0.81 -0.93 4.23
C PHE A 20 0.46 -1.77 4.42
N PHE A 21 0.51 -2.93 3.78
CA PHE A 21 1.69 -3.79 3.81
C PHE A 21 2.90 -3.12 3.14
N ALA A 22 2.69 -2.47 2.00
CA ALA A 22 3.73 -1.71 1.32
C ALA A 22 4.23 -0.53 2.18
N ALA A 23 3.35 0.17 2.90
CA ALA A 23 3.72 1.23 3.83
C ALA A 23 4.57 0.71 4.99
N ALA A 24 4.17 -0.41 5.61
CA ALA A 24 4.93 -1.06 6.67
C ALA A 24 6.33 -1.47 6.20
N MET A 25 6.42 -2.13 5.04
CA MET A 25 7.71 -2.54 4.45
C MET A 25 8.59 -1.34 4.08
N GLY A 26 8.00 -0.27 3.52
CA GLY A 26 8.70 0.97 3.21
C GLY A 26 9.28 1.64 4.46
N THR A 27 8.51 1.66 5.54
CA THR A 27 8.91 2.23 6.83
C THR A 27 10.03 1.42 7.48
N LEU A 28 9.90 0.09 7.50
CA LEU A 28 10.95 -0.81 8.00
C LEU A 28 12.26 -0.64 7.23
N ARG A 29 12.19 -0.46 5.91
CA ARG A 29 13.39 -0.21 5.10
C ARG A 29 14.00 1.16 5.35
N LEU A 30 13.20 2.21 5.56
CA LEU A 30 13.73 3.51 5.96
C LEU A 30 14.44 3.46 7.31
N VAL A 31 13.86 2.74 8.29
CA VAL A 31 14.50 2.52 9.59
C VAL A 31 15.78 1.71 9.43
N SER A 32 15.77 0.66 8.60
CA SER A 32 16.95 -0.14 8.31
C SER A 32 18.06 0.69 7.65
N PHE A 33 17.71 1.56 6.69
CA PHE A 33 18.62 2.52 6.07
C PHE A 33 19.22 3.50 7.08
N ALA A 34 18.40 4.05 7.99
CA ALA A 34 18.88 4.97 9.02
C ALA A 34 19.90 4.30 9.97
N ASN A 35 19.77 2.99 10.21
CA ASN A 35 20.64 2.24 11.12
C ASN A 35 21.89 1.67 10.43
N HIS A 36 21.79 1.18 9.20
CA HIS A 36 22.88 0.41 8.55
C HIS A 36 23.45 1.09 7.31
N GLY A 37 22.80 2.15 6.81
CA GLY A 37 23.12 2.76 5.52
C GLY A 37 22.81 1.85 4.33
N GLY A 38 22.83 2.42 3.12
CA GLY A 38 22.66 1.66 1.88
C GLY A 38 21.65 2.27 0.90
N VAL A 39 22.16 2.80 -0.21
CA VAL A 39 21.34 3.45 -1.26
C VAL A 39 20.26 2.52 -1.81
N LEU A 40 20.56 1.22 -1.92
CA LEU A 40 19.61 0.20 -2.38
C LEU A 40 18.44 0.00 -1.40
N VAL A 41 18.71 0.07 -0.09
CA VAL A 41 17.68 -0.04 0.96
C VAL A 41 16.78 1.20 0.94
N LEU A 42 17.37 2.39 0.79
CA LEU A 42 16.65 3.65 0.63
C LEU A 42 15.76 3.64 -0.62
N ALA A 43 16.32 3.29 -1.79
CA ALA A 43 15.59 3.24 -3.05
C ALA A 43 14.39 2.28 -2.97
N MET A 44 14.58 1.11 -2.37
CA MET A 44 13.48 0.19 -2.16
C MET A 44 12.47 0.71 -1.14
N GLY A 45 12.89 1.35 -0.04
CA GLY A 45 11.98 1.98 0.92
C GLY A 45 11.08 3.02 0.26
N VAL A 46 11.66 3.89 -0.57
CA VAL A 46 10.93 4.88 -1.38
C VAL A 46 9.99 4.20 -2.37
N ALA A 47 10.42 3.14 -3.06
CA ALA A 47 9.58 2.40 -4.00
C ALA A 47 8.35 1.77 -3.30
N PHE A 48 8.54 1.16 -2.13
CA PHE A 48 7.46 0.58 -1.34
C PHE A 48 6.49 1.64 -0.80
N LEU A 49 7.00 2.79 -0.34
CA LEU A 49 6.15 3.92 0.05
C LEU A 49 5.40 4.52 -1.14
N GLY A 50 6.02 4.60 -2.31
CA GLY A 50 5.37 5.04 -3.54
C GLY A 50 4.22 4.10 -3.95
N LEU A 51 4.44 2.79 -3.89
CA LEU A 51 3.39 1.79 -4.10
C LEU A 51 2.24 1.94 -3.10
N ALA A 52 2.54 2.19 -1.83
CA ALA A 52 1.53 2.45 -0.82
C ALA A 52 0.69 3.69 -1.15
N ALA A 53 1.33 4.78 -1.57
CA ALA A 53 0.64 6.02 -1.95
C ALA A 53 -0.28 5.81 -3.17
N VAL A 54 0.20 5.13 -4.20
CA VAL A 54 -0.60 4.82 -5.41
C VAL A 54 -1.77 3.90 -5.07
N GLY A 55 -1.56 2.90 -4.21
CA GLY A 55 -2.63 1.99 -3.79
C GLY A 55 -3.70 2.69 -2.93
N ILE A 56 -3.32 3.62 -2.05
CA ILE A 56 -4.27 4.47 -1.32
C ILE A 56 -5.02 5.38 -2.28
N ALA A 57 -4.33 6.07 -3.19
CA ALA A 57 -4.97 6.94 -4.18
C ALA A 57 -5.97 6.16 -5.07
N GLY A 58 -5.58 4.98 -5.55
CA GLY A 58 -6.44 4.12 -6.37
C GLY A 58 -7.66 3.59 -5.61
N SER A 59 -7.50 3.23 -4.34
CA SER A 59 -8.64 2.81 -3.49
C SER A 59 -9.61 3.96 -3.22
N VAL A 60 -9.10 5.17 -2.94
CA VAL A 60 -9.92 6.38 -2.77
C VAL A 60 -10.67 6.74 -4.04
N ILE A 61 -10.03 6.70 -5.22
CA ILE A 61 -10.69 6.98 -6.51
C ILE A 61 -11.82 5.97 -6.77
N ARG A 62 -11.58 4.68 -6.53
CA ARG A 62 -12.62 3.65 -6.68
C ARG A 62 -13.78 3.86 -5.71
N LEU A 63 -13.50 4.17 -4.45
CA LEU A 63 -14.53 4.51 -3.45
C LEU A 63 -15.34 5.74 -3.86
N ARG A 64 -14.70 6.74 -4.47
CA ARG A 64 -15.36 7.98 -4.92
C ARG A 64 -16.23 7.76 -6.16
N ASN A 65 -15.79 6.93 -7.10
CA ASN A 65 -16.55 6.61 -8.33
C ASN A 65 -17.69 5.60 -8.10
N ASN A 66 -17.71 4.92 -6.94
CA ASN A 66 -18.76 3.97 -6.58
C ASN A 66 -19.86 4.59 -5.69
N ARG A 67 -19.80 5.91 -5.44
CA ARG A 67 -20.87 6.74 -4.85
C ARG A 67 -21.62 7.47 -5.95
#